data_AF-A0A1J5CF33-F1
#
_entry.id   AF-A0A1J5CF33-F1
#
_cell.length_a   1.000
_cell.length_b   1.000
_cell.length_c   1.000
_cell.angle_alpha   90.00
_cell.angle_beta   90.00
_cell.angle_gamma   90.00
#
_symmetry.space_group_name_H-M   'P 1'
#
loop_
_entity.id
_entity.type
_entity.pdbx_description
1 polymer ?
#
loop_
_entity_poly.entity_id
_entity_poly.type
_entity_poly.pdbx_seq_one_letter_code
_entity_poly.pdbx_strand_id
1 'polypeptide(L)'
;MFDILVYLFENYFEVNVYPDEGTLTRELSEAGFDRDEINQAMAWVNGLEKLAQQSYLPSLADSRAQRLYSDTEETKIGTESRGFLLFLETSGILNPVQREWVIDRIMAINEHGVSLEQVKWTVLIVLWSQGQASDFMFIEDLLFGDTQPTMH
;
A
#
# COMPACT_ATOMS: atom_id res chain seq x y z
N MET A 1 -2.83 -6.66 11.91
CA MET A 1 -2.27 -5.37 11.44
C MET A 1 -2.92 -4.94 10.14
N PHE A 2 -3.00 -5.83 9.15
CA PHE A 2 -3.53 -5.45 7.83
C PHE A 2 -4.96 -4.90 7.86
N ASP A 3 -5.83 -5.47 8.71
CA ASP A 3 -7.19 -4.95 8.95
C ASP A 3 -7.19 -3.49 9.42
N ILE A 4 -6.14 -3.07 10.14
CA ILE A 4 -5.96 -1.66 10.54
C ILE A 4 -5.62 -0.82 9.32
N LEU A 5 -4.78 -1.28 8.40
CA LEU A 5 -4.47 -0.51 7.17
C LEU A 5 -5.71 -0.30 6.30
N VAL A 6 -6.57 -1.32 6.20
CA VAL A 6 -7.87 -1.21 5.52
C VAL A 6 -8.80 -0.26 6.27
N TYR A 7 -8.91 -0.40 7.59
CA TYR A 7 -9.70 0.51 8.41
C TYR A 7 -9.23 1.97 8.29
N LEU A 8 -7.92 2.21 8.29
CA LEU A 8 -7.33 3.54 8.11
C LEU A 8 -7.69 4.12 6.76
N PHE A 9 -7.72 3.27 5.74
CA PHE A 9 -8.13 3.66 4.42
C PHE A 9 -9.58 4.10 4.34
N GLU A 10 -10.49 3.24 4.77
CA GLU A 10 -11.94 3.48 4.69
C GLU A 10 -12.36 4.70 5.53
N ASN A 11 -11.72 4.92 6.68
CA ASN A 11 -12.17 5.94 7.63
C ASN A 11 -11.42 7.28 7.53
N TYR A 12 -10.18 7.31 7.00
CA TYR A 12 -9.34 8.51 7.07
C TYR A 12 -8.68 8.87 5.74
N PHE A 13 -8.23 7.89 4.95
CA PHE A 13 -7.56 8.18 3.68
C PHE A 13 -8.54 8.76 2.65
N GLU A 14 -9.75 8.20 2.50
CA GLU A 14 -10.75 8.77 1.58
C GLU A 14 -11.12 10.23 1.91
N VAL A 15 -11.23 10.55 3.19
CA VAL A 15 -11.73 11.85 3.66
C VAL A 15 -10.62 12.90 3.79
N ASN A 16 -9.36 12.49 3.58
CA ASN A 16 -8.15 13.32 3.75
C ASN A 16 -8.05 13.98 5.14
N VAL A 17 -8.55 13.29 6.18
CA VAL A 17 -8.47 13.71 7.57
C VAL A 17 -7.64 12.68 8.31
N TYR A 18 -6.36 12.96 8.51
CA TYR A 18 -5.49 12.10 9.31
C TYR A 18 -5.37 12.67 10.73
N PRO A 19 -5.97 12.03 11.76
CA PRO A 19 -5.83 12.46 13.15
C PRO A 19 -4.38 12.32 13.61
N ASP A 20 -4.03 12.96 14.74
CA ASP A 20 -2.73 12.74 15.35
C ASP A 20 -2.59 11.28 15.83
N GLU A 21 -1.35 10.78 15.85
CA GLU A 21 -1.02 9.40 16.22
C GLU A 21 -1.62 8.96 17.57
N GLY A 22 -1.72 9.87 18.54
CA GLY A 22 -2.31 9.59 19.85
C GLY A 22 -3.82 9.37 19.79
N THR A 23 -4.54 10.23 19.05
CA THR A 23 -5.98 10.08 18.81
C THR A 23 -6.27 8.81 18.02
N LEU A 24 -5.52 8.55 16.95
CA LEU A 24 -5.71 7.37 16.11
C LEU A 24 -5.49 6.06 16.87
N THR A 25 -4.42 6.00 17.68
CA THR A 25 -4.14 4.84 18.53
C THR A 25 -5.29 4.54 19.49
N ARG A 26 -5.89 5.60 20.06
CA ARG A 26 -7.03 5.44 20.99
C ARG A 26 -8.26 4.94 20.25
N GLU A 27 -8.58 5.50 19.09
CA GLU A 27 -9.74 5.09 18.29
C GLU A 27 -9.61 3.64 17.81
N LEU A 28 -8.42 3.22 17.35
CA LEU A 28 -8.16 1.83 16.98
C LEU A 28 -8.28 0.86 18.17
N SER A 29 -7.83 1.29 19.36
CA SER A 29 -8.00 0.50 20.58
C SER A 29 -9.48 0.38 20.98
N GLU A 30 -10.26 1.45 20.84
CA GLU A 30 -11.71 1.46 21.08
C GLU A 30 -12.48 0.61 20.05
N ALA A 31 -11.97 0.51 18.82
CA ALA A 31 -12.47 -0.38 17.77
C ALA A 31 -12.13 -1.87 18.03
N GLY A 32 -11.29 -2.17 19.01
CA GLY A 32 -10.99 -3.54 19.45
C GLY A 32 -9.71 -4.14 18.86
N PHE A 33 -8.87 -3.34 18.18
CA PHE A 33 -7.59 -3.83 17.67
C PHE A 33 -6.57 -4.05 18.79
N ASP A 34 -5.72 -5.07 18.62
CA ASP A 34 -4.65 -5.35 19.57
C ASP A 34 -3.55 -4.28 19.52
N ARG A 35 -2.96 -3.98 20.67
CA ARG A 35 -1.94 -2.93 20.79
C ARG A 35 -0.71 -3.21 19.93
N ASP A 36 -0.28 -4.46 19.81
CA ASP A 36 0.86 -4.83 18.99
C ASP A 36 0.56 -4.67 17.51
N GLU A 37 -0.68 -4.92 17.09
CA GLU A 37 -1.12 -4.69 15.71
C GLU A 37 -1.18 -3.20 15.38
N ILE A 38 -1.68 -2.38 16.31
CA ILE A 38 -1.71 -0.92 16.18
C ILE A 38 -0.30 -0.38 16.04
N ASN A 39 0.62 -0.79 16.91
CA ASN A 39 2.02 -0.36 16.85
C ASN A 39 2.68 -0.74 15.51
N GLN A 40 2.41 -1.94 15.00
CA GLN A 40 2.93 -2.38 13.70
C GLN A 40 2.35 -1.55 12.55
N ALA A 41 1.04 -1.26 12.56
CA ALA A 41 0.40 -0.43 11.55
C ALA A 41 0.96 1.01 11.56
N MET A 42 1.12 1.61 12.74
CA MET A 42 1.73 2.93 12.88
C MET A 42 3.17 2.95 12.37
N ALA A 43 3.98 1.94 12.71
CA ALA A 43 5.34 1.80 12.19
C ALA A 43 5.36 1.67 10.65
N TRP A 44 4.40 0.96 10.09
CA TRP A 44 4.23 0.80 8.66
C TRP A 44 3.90 2.14 7.97
N VAL A 45 2.95 2.91 8.51
CA VAL A 45 2.57 4.23 7.96
C VAL A 45 3.72 5.22 8.09
N ASN A 46 4.37 5.28 9.25
CA ASN A 46 5.51 6.16 9.49
C ASN A 46 6.68 5.90 8.51
N GLY A 47 6.88 4.64 8.10
CA GLY A 47 7.89 4.35 7.08
C GLY A 47 7.45 4.74 5.66
N LEU A 48 6.15 4.72 5.35
CA LEU A 48 5.63 5.25 4.09
C LEU A 48 5.85 6.76 4.00
N GLU A 49 5.56 7.50 5.06
CA GLU A 49 5.81 8.94 5.13
C GLU A 49 7.30 9.27 4.92
N LYS A 50 8.21 8.45 5.47
CA LYS A 50 9.64 8.60 5.24
C LYS A 50 10.02 8.43 3.79
N LEU A 51 9.44 7.45 3.08
CA LEU A 51 9.65 7.28 1.64
C LEU A 51 9.14 8.50 0.87
N ALA A 52 7.98 9.05 1.26
CA ALA A 52 7.39 10.24 0.65
C ALA A 52 8.24 11.50 0.77
N GLN A 53 9.06 11.60 1.82
CA GLN A 53 9.99 12.71 2.02
C GLN A 53 11.31 12.55 1.26
N GLN A 54 11.60 11.37 0.69
CA GLN A 54 12.83 11.15 -0.06
C GLN A 54 12.77 11.80 -1.44
N SER A 55 13.88 12.43 -1.84
CA SER A 55 14.05 12.94 -3.19
C SER A 55 14.72 11.90 -4.07
N TYR A 56 14.03 11.51 -5.14
CA TYR A 56 14.53 10.60 -6.17
C TYR A 56 14.90 11.39 -7.43
N LEU A 57 15.86 10.90 -8.21
CA LEU A 57 16.14 11.48 -9.52
C LEU A 57 14.90 11.28 -10.42
N PRO A 58 14.38 12.32 -11.09
CA PRO A 58 13.19 12.19 -11.93
C PRO A 58 13.33 11.10 -13.02
N SER A 59 14.54 10.90 -13.54
CA SER A 59 14.82 9.87 -14.55
C SER A 59 14.59 8.43 -14.07
N LEU A 60 14.49 8.19 -12.75
CA LEU A 60 14.17 6.87 -12.22
C LEU A 60 12.71 6.51 -12.44
N ALA A 61 11.80 7.49 -12.47
CA ALA A 61 10.38 7.27 -12.74
C ALA A 61 10.12 6.87 -14.21
N ASP A 62 11.05 7.18 -15.12
CA ASP A 62 10.98 6.82 -16.54
C ASP A 62 11.90 5.63 -16.89
N SER A 63 12.50 4.99 -15.88
CA SER A 63 13.44 3.89 -16.10
C SER A 63 12.76 2.70 -16.78
N ARG A 64 13.44 2.13 -17.77
CA ARG A 64 13.02 0.90 -18.48
C ARG A 64 13.78 -0.34 -18.03
N ALA A 65 14.52 -0.23 -16.92
CA ALA A 65 15.26 -1.36 -16.38
C ALA A 65 14.30 -2.44 -15.90
N GLN A 66 14.65 -3.71 -16.15
CA GLN A 66 13.92 -4.83 -15.57
C GLN A 66 14.32 -4.99 -14.11
N ARG A 67 13.34 -5.07 -13.23
CA ARG A 67 13.56 -5.42 -11.82
C ARG A 67 13.78 -6.93 -11.69
N LEU A 68 14.72 -7.31 -10.83
CA LEU A 68 14.90 -8.68 -10.36
C LEU A 68 14.55 -8.74 -8.88
N TYR A 69 13.83 -9.79 -8.46
CA TYR A 69 13.49 -10.03 -7.07
C TYR A 69 14.59 -10.85 -6.40
N SER A 70 14.94 -10.48 -5.18
CA SER A 70 15.81 -11.27 -4.28
C SER A 70 15.06 -12.48 -3.72
N ASP A 71 15.79 -13.52 -3.30
CA ASP A 71 15.22 -14.74 -2.71
C ASP A 71 14.25 -14.44 -1.55
N THR A 72 14.56 -13.41 -0.75
CA THR A 72 13.71 -12.94 0.34
C THR A 72 12.40 -12.33 -0.15
N GLU A 73 12.44 -11.55 -1.23
CA GLU A 73 11.23 -10.98 -1.84
C GLU A 73 10.42 -12.06 -2.55
N GLU A 74 11.06 -13.03 -3.21
CA GLU A 74 10.34 -14.16 -3.85
C GLU A 74 9.63 -15.04 -2.83
N THR A 75 10.23 -15.23 -1.65
CA THR A 75 9.62 -15.97 -0.54
C THR A 75 8.40 -15.22 0.01
N LYS A 76 8.50 -13.91 0.13
CA LYS A 76 7.46 -13.04 0.69
C LYS A 76 6.32 -12.77 -0.30
N ILE A 77 6.67 -12.50 -1.54
CA ILE A 77 5.79 -12.01 -2.61
C ILE A 77 5.62 -13.14 -3.63
N GLY A 78 4.47 -13.81 -3.55
CA GLY A 78 4.13 -14.91 -4.45
C GLY A 78 4.15 -14.50 -5.93
N THR A 79 4.25 -15.50 -6.82
CA THR A 79 4.31 -15.28 -8.28
C THR A 79 3.13 -14.48 -8.82
N GLU A 80 1.92 -14.72 -8.32
CA GLU A 80 0.72 -13.96 -8.71
C GLU A 80 0.87 -12.48 -8.37
N SER A 81 1.22 -12.16 -7.12
CA SER A 81 1.44 -10.78 -6.66
C SER A 81 2.57 -10.07 -7.42
N ARG A 82 3.65 -10.79 -7.77
CA ARG A 82 4.72 -10.22 -8.62
C ARG A 82 4.24 -9.94 -10.04
N GLY A 83 3.47 -10.85 -10.63
CA GLY A 83 2.83 -10.64 -11.93
C GLY A 83 1.88 -9.44 -11.93
N PHE A 84 1.15 -9.27 -10.83
CA PHE A 84 0.28 -8.11 -10.63
C PHE A 84 1.04 -6.79 -10.56
N LEU A 85 2.14 -6.72 -9.79
CA LEU A 85 3.00 -5.53 -9.74
C LEU A 85 3.60 -5.19 -11.12
N LEU A 86 4.01 -6.21 -11.87
CA LEU A 86 4.49 -6.03 -13.24
C LEU A 86 3.38 -5.50 -14.16
N PHE A 87 2.15 -6.00 -14.03
CA PHE A 87 1.00 -5.51 -14.78
C PHE A 87 0.74 -4.02 -14.50
N LEU A 88 0.76 -3.61 -13.23
CA LEU A 88 0.55 -2.20 -12.85
C LEU A 88 1.65 -1.28 -13.40
N GLU A 89 2.91 -1.73 -13.36
CA GLU A 89 4.04 -0.97 -13.93
C GLU A 89 3.93 -0.85 -15.45
N THR A 90 3.70 -1.96 -16.14
CA THR A 90 3.60 -1.98 -17.60
C THR A 90 2.39 -1.22 -18.14
N SER A 91 1.32 -1.12 -17.36
CA SER A 91 0.13 -0.33 -17.68
C SER A 91 0.28 1.16 -17.35
N GLY A 92 1.39 1.57 -16.72
CA GLY A 92 1.66 2.95 -16.35
C GLY A 92 0.93 3.43 -15.09
N ILE A 93 0.29 2.54 -14.34
CA ILE A 93 -0.38 2.87 -13.07
C ILE A 93 0.67 3.10 -11.98
N LEU A 94 1.70 2.26 -11.95
CA LEU A 94 2.90 2.47 -11.13
C LEU A 94 4.05 2.89 -12.03
N ASN A 95 4.82 3.88 -11.59
CA ASN A 95 6.17 4.07 -12.10
C ASN A 95 7.18 3.20 -11.32
N PRO A 96 8.42 3.02 -11.82
CA PRO A 96 9.42 2.19 -11.17
C PRO A 96 9.73 2.61 -9.72
N VAL A 97 9.69 3.90 -9.39
CA VAL A 97 9.92 4.39 -8.01
C VAL A 97 8.76 3.99 -7.11
N GLN A 98 7.53 4.15 -7.57
CA GLN A 98 6.34 3.76 -6.83
C GLN A 98 6.30 2.24 -6.59
N ARG A 99 6.71 1.44 -7.59
CA ARG A 99 6.89 0.00 -7.42
C ARG A 99 7.85 -0.33 -6.28
N GLU A 100 8.97 0.39 -6.17
CA GLU A 100 9.91 0.19 -5.04
C GLU A 100 9.26 0.51 -3.70
N TRP A 101 8.45 1.56 -3.61
CA TRP A 101 7.75 1.89 -2.36
C TRP A 101 6.76 0.79 -1.98
N VAL A 102 6.00 0.29 -2.94
CA VAL A 102 5.06 -0.82 -2.71
C VAL A 102 5.81 -2.05 -2.19
N ILE A 103 6.93 -2.42 -2.81
CA ILE A 103 7.74 -3.56 -2.38
C ILE A 103 8.32 -3.33 -0.99
N ASP A 104 8.91 -2.17 -0.72
CA ASP A 104 9.46 -1.82 0.58
C ASP A 104 8.39 -1.94 1.69
N ARG A 105 7.18 -1.44 1.43
CA ARG A 105 6.05 -1.54 2.34
C ARG A 105 5.54 -2.96 2.53
N ILE A 106 5.50 -3.78 1.47
CA ILE A 106 5.17 -5.21 1.57
C ILE A 106 6.19 -5.95 2.45
N MET A 107 7.47 -5.64 2.28
CA MET A 107 8.54 -6.25 3.07
C MET A 107 8.48 -5.85 4.56
N ALA A 108 7.90 -4.70 4.87
CA ALA A 108 7.69 -4.23 6.25
C ALA A 108 6.51 -4.91 6.97
N ILE A 109 5.67 -5.68 6.28
CA ILE A 109 4.57 -6.45 6.90
C ILE A 109 5.18 -7.60 7.70
N ASN A 110 4.75 -7.83 8.94
CA ASN A 110 5.33 -8.88 9.81
C ASN A 110 4.67 -10.27 9.60
N GLU A 111 4.67 -10.75 8.36
CA GLU A 111 4.08 -12.04 7.96
C GLU A 111 5.08 -12.87 7.13
N HIS A 112 4.91 -14.18 6.97
CA HIS A 112 5.86 -14.95 6.14
C HIS A 112 5.68 -14.73 4.64
N GLY A 113 4.46 -14.48 4.20
CA GLY A 113 4.10 -14.14 2.83
C GLY A 113 2.96 -13.14 2.82
N VAL A 114 2.63 -12.59 1.66
CA VAL A 114 1.48 -11.71 1.48
C VAL A 114 0.51 -12.24 0.42
N SER A 115 -0.79 -12.06 0.67
CA SER A 115 -1.84 -12.34 -0.30
C SER A 115 -1.87 -11.27 -1.40
N LEU A 116 -2.52 -11.58 -2.53
CA LEU A 116 -2.74 -10.61 -3.60
C LEU A 116 -3.55 -9.40 -3.11
N GLU A 117 -4.55 -9.63 -2.26
CA GLU A 117 -5.36 -8.59 -1.65
C GLU A 117 -4.49 -7.63 -0.81
N GLN A 118 -3.56 -8.16 0.00
CA GLN A 118 -2.62 -7.34 0.76
C GLN A 118 -1.74 -6.46 -0.13
N VAL A 119 -1.33 -6.98 -1.30
CA VAL A 119 -0.58 -6.22 -2.29
C VAL A 119 -1.44 -5.12 -2.92
N LYS A 120 -2.69 -5.40 -3.28
CA LYS A 120 -3.63 -4.40 -3.84
C LYS A 120 -3.84 -3.22 -2.90
N TRP A 121 -4.12 -3.50 -1.62
CA TRP A 121 -4.26 -2.46 -0.61
C TRP A 121 -2.96 -1.68 -0.40
N THR A 122 -1.81 -2.35 -0.39
CA THR A 122 -0.51 -1.66 -0.27
C THR A 122 -0.27 -0.72 -1.45
N VAL A 123 -0.56 -1.16 -2.67
CA VAL A 123 -0.51 -0.30 -3.89
C VAL A 123 -1.38 0.93 -3.72
N LEU A 124 -2.62 0.74 -3.28
CA LEU A 124 -3.60 1.81 -3.14
C LEU A 124 -3.14 2.85 -2.11
N ILE A 125 -2.69 2.41 -0.94
CA ILE A 125 -2.21 3.31 0.12
C ILE A 125 -0.96 4.08 -0.33
N VAL A 126 -0.03 3.44 -1.04
CA VAL A 126 1.18 4.09 -1.58
C VAL A 126 0.84 5.16 -2.62
N LEU A 127 -0.11 4.88 -3.53
CA LEU A 127 -0.56 5.84 -4.53
C LEU A 127 -1.30 7.02 -3.88
N TRP A 128 -2.13 6.72 -2.88
CA TRP A 128 -2.84 7.74 -2.12
C TRP A 128 -1.90 8.68 -1.39
N SER A 129 -0.86 8.15 -0.72
CA SER A 129 0.08 8.97 0.06
C SER A 129 0.87 9.99 -0.79
N GLN A 130 0.85 9.85 -2.12
CA GLN A 130 1.50 10.76 -3.06
C GLN A 130 0.56 11.85 -3.59
N GLY A 131 -0.68 11.91 -3.10
CA GLY A 131 -1.66 12.92 -3.52
C GLY A 131 -2.18 12.72 -4.94
N GLN A 132 -2.03 11.53 -5.53
CA GLN A 132 -2.61 11.18 -6.84
C GLN A 132 -4.12 10.88 -6.75
N ALA A 133 -4.86 11.75 -6.06
CA ALA A 133 -6.28 11.58 -5.76
C ALA A 133 -7.18 11.66 -7.00
N SER A 134 -6.70 12.21 -8.12
CA SER A 134 -7.50 12.47 -9.32
C SER A 134 -8.01 11.20 -10.02
N ASP A 135 -7.32 10.07 -9.90
CA ASP A 135 -7.71 8.79 -10.53
C ASP A 135 -8.03 7.69 -9.51
N PHE A 136 -8.20 8.07 -8.24
CA PHE A 136 -8.31 7.14 -7.12
C PHE A 136 -9.47 6.15 -7.25
N MET A 137 -10.68 6.64 -7.55
CA MET A 137 -11.85 5.78 -7.75
C MET A 137 -11.66 4.79 -8.92
N PHE A 138 -10.97 5.21 -9.98
CA PHE A 138 -10.69 4.32 -11.12
C PHE A 138 -9.68 3.25 -10.73
N ILE A 139 -8.64 3.61 -9.97
CA ILE A 139 -7.63 2.65 -9.50
C ILE A 139 -8.28 1.68 -8.51
N GLU A 140 -9.09 2.17 -7.58
CA GLU A 140 -9.85 1.31 -6.66
C GLU A 140 -10.73 0.31 -7.41
N ASP A 141 -11.54 0.76 -8.38
CA ASP A 141 -12.36 -0.12 -9.22
C ASP A 141 -11.51 -1.09 -10.05
N LEU A 142 -10.36 -0.68 -10.56
CA LEU A 142 -9.44 -1.60 -11.24
C LEU A 142 -8.86 -2.67 -10.29
N LEU A 143 -8.57 -2.31 -9.05
CA LEU A 143 -8.01 -3.21 -8.06
C LEU A 143 -9.08 -4.16 -7.49
N PHE A 144 -10.33 -3.71 -7.32
CA PHE A 144 -11.37 -4.41 -6.54
C PHE A 144 -12.72 -4.61 -7.28
N GLY A 145 -12.89 -4.09 -8.49
CA GLY A 145 -14.17 -4.05 -9.24
C GLY A 145 -14.77 -5.40 -9.60
N ASP A 146 -13.99 -6.48 -9.58
CA ASP A 146 -14.51 -7.85 -9.74
C ASP A 146 -15.10 -8.45 -8.43
N THR A 147 -14.98 -7.76 -7.29
CA THR A 147 -15.31 -8.31 -5.95
C THR A 147 -16.46 -7.63 -5.19
N GLN A 148 -17.07 -6.57 -5.72
CA GLN A 148 -18.29 -6.02 -5.11
C GLN A 148 -19.52 -6.33 -5.98
N PRO A 149 -20.47 -7.17 -5.51
CA PRO A 149 -21.80 -7.13 -6.07
C PRO A 149 -22.38 -5.75 -5.69
N THR A 150 -22.50 -4.87 -6.68
CA THR A 150 -23.21 -3.61 -6.55
C THR A 150 -24.62 -3.88 -6.04
N MET A 151 -24.85 -3.66 -4.73
CA MET A 151 -26.20 -3.52 -4.24
C MET A 151 -26.69 -2.13 -4.66
N HIS A 152 -27.42 -2.14 -5.78
CA HIS A 152 -28.28 -1.04 -6.23
C HIS A 152 -29.45 -0.78 -5.26
#